data_AF-A0AAU6QHP8-F1
#
_entry.id   AF-A0AAU6QHP8-F1
#
_cell.length_a   1.000
_cell.length_b   1.000
_cell.length_c   1.000
_cell.angle_alpha   90.00
_cell.angle_beta   90.00
_cell.angle_gamma   90.00
#
_symmetry.space_group_name_H-M   'P 1'
#
loop_
_entity.id
_entity.type
_entity.pdbx_description
1 polymer ?
#
loop_
_entity_poly.entity_id
_entity_poly.type
_entity_poly.pdbx_seq_one_letter_code
_entity_poly.pdbx_strand_id
1 'polypeptide(L)'
;MNALFALALCMMVGYVFAQTTPDTTISVKKISDSEVSVKMAGSEHRCRIDQQVVDAKVSSDRQAVIISGTSYIPTADLERCNSDVVTHAIKAAPHVGFLADVNLNARIYVSLIPLSVNPMSFVAVVAKIGSDRNLINLQGFYGAGVKQSTLLSEASSVMSPTLSVDARYVSLDLHACESDGDEYVSVIEIRSAKQIKLSRAMCEKEFRFQ
;
A
#
# COMPACT_ATOMS: atom_id res chain seq x y z
N MET A 1 -3.87 -68.67 37.81
CA MET A 1 -5.27 -68.48 37.39
C MET A 1 -5.53 -67.00 37.25
N ASN A 2 -6.02 -66.60 36.07
CA ASN A 2 -6.61 -65.32 35.64
C ASN A 2 -5.61 -64.18 35.33
N ALA A 3 -5.32 -63.84 34.06
CA ALA A 3 -6.15 -63.14 33.05
C ALA A 3 -6.34 -61.65 33.43
N LEU A 4 -6.28 -60.61 32.58
CA LEU A 4 -6.12 -60.40 31.13
C LEU A 4 -5.99 -58.84 30.99
N PHE A 5 -5.24 -58.35 29.98
CA PHE A 5 -5.40 -57.08 29.22
C PHE A 5 -5.51 -55.70 29.91
N ALA A 6 -4.64 -54.77 29.50
CA ALA A 6 -5.05 -53.54 28.78
C ALA A 6 -3.82 -52.82 28.18
N LEU A 7 -3.69 -52.87 26.85
CA LEU A 7 -2.88 -51.93 26.06
C LEU A 7 -3.61 -50.58 26.04
N ALA A 8 -2.97 -49.51 26.52
CA ALA A 8 -3.43 -48.14 26.28
C ALA A 8 -2.60 -47.53 25.15
N LEU A 9 -3.23 -47.45 23.99
CA LEU A 9 -2.76 -46.81 22.76
C LEU A 9 -2.67 -45.29 23.00
N CYS A 10 -1.45 -44.73 23.00
CA CYS A 10 -1.24 -43.30 23.12
C CYS A 10 -1.46 -42.64 21.75
N MET A 11 -2.71 -42.25 21.45
CA MET A 11 -3.00 -41.37 20.31
C MET A 11 -2.57 -39.94 20.68
N MET A 12 -1.34 -39.58 20.30
CA MET A 12 -0.90 -38.19 20.27
C MET A 12 -1.59 -37.50 19.08
N VAL A 13 -2.81 -37.01 19.30
CA VAL A 13 -3.50 -36.10 18.39
C VAL A 13 -2.65 -34.84 18.29
N GLY A 14 -1.95 -34.68 17.17
CA GLY A 14 -1.24 -33.46 16.83
C GLY A 14 -2.24 -32.30 16.72
N TYR A 15 -2.32 -31.50 17.77
CA TYR A 15 -2.93 -30.18 17.71
C TYR A 15 -2.05 -29.30 16.83
N VAL A 16 -2.35 -29.27 15.53
CA VAL A 16 -1.92 -28.18 14.66
C VAL A 16 -2.71 -26.97 15.12
N PHE A 17 -2.11 -26.12 15.95
CA PHE A 17 -2.61 -24.78 16.16
C PHE A 17 -2.52 -24.06 14.82
N ALA A 18 -3.63 -23.99 14.09
CA ALA A 18 -3.82 -22.97 13.08
C ALA A 18 -3.75 -21.63 13.81
N GLN A 19 -2.58 -20.99 13.79
CA GLN A 19 -2.45 -19.60 14.18
C GLN A 19 -3.23 -18.80 13.14
N THR A 20 -4.51 -18.55 13.43
CA THR A 20 -5.27 -17.51 12.74
C THR A 20 -4.60 -16.20 13.13
N THR A 21 -3.74 -15.69 12.25
CA THR A 21 -3.24 -14.32 12.38
C THR A 21 -4.46 -13.42 12.53
N PRO A 22 -4.55 -12.59 13.58
CA PRO A 22 -5.67 -11.68 13.73
C PRO A 22 -5.71 -10.82 12.47
N ASP A 23 -6.83 -10.90 11.75
CA ASP A 23 -7.14 -9.99 10.68
C ASP A 23 -7.25 -8.60 11.30
N THR A 24 -6.11 -7.91 11.33
CA THR A 24 -6.01 -6.61 11.96
C THR A 24 -6.54 -5.63 10.94
N THR A 25 -7.87 -5.52 10.90
CA THR A 25 -8.57 -4.54 10.06
C THR A 25 -8.22 -3.17 10.60
N ILE A 26 -7.27 -2.52 9.94
CA ILE A 26 -6.95 -1.11 10.17
C ILE A 26 -7.91 -0.31 9.31
N SER A 27 -8.64 0.61 9.93
CA SER A 27 -9.41 1.61 9.19
C SER A 27 -9.07 3.00 9.71
N VAL A 28 -9.08 3.97 8.80
CA VAL A 28 -8.78 5.36 9.11
C VAL A 28 -9.88 6.25 8.57
N LYS A 29 -10.18 7.32 9.30
CA LYS A 29 -11.13 8.34 8.89
C LYS A 29 -10.58 9.72 9.24
N LYS A 30 -10.62 10.65 8.29
CA LYS A 30 -10.42 12.07 8.57
C LYS A 30 -11.54 12.60 9.47
N ILE A 31 -11.18 13.20 10.60
CA ILE A 31 -12.12 13.90 11.50
C ILE A 31 -12.14 15.39 11.16
N SER A 32 -10.96 15.99 11.01
CA SER A 32 -10.77 17.41 10.68
C SER A 32 -9.50 17.59 9.86
N ASP A 33 -9.15 18.82 9.52
CA ASP A 33 -7.90 19.13 8.80
C ASP A 33 -6.64 18.84 9.61
N SER A 34 -6.73 18.51 10.90
CA SER A 34 -5.58 18.19 11.75
C SER A 34 -5.82 16.97 12.64
N GLU A 35 -6.83 16.15 12.37
CA GLU A 35 -7.17 15.01 13.21
C GLU A 35 -7.69 13.83 12.39
N VAL A 36 -7.24 12.63 12.76
CA VAL A 36 -7.71 11.35 12.21
C VAL A 36 -8.21 10.42 13.31
N SER A 37 -9.23 9.63 13.02
CA SER A 37 -9.61 8.46 13.81
C SER A 37 -9.01 7.22 13.18
N VAL A 38 -8.34 6.39 13.96
CA VAL A 38 -7.74 5.13 13.51
C VAL A 38 -8.27 4.00 14.36
N LYS A 39 -8.89 3.00 13.73
CA LYS A 39 -9.35 1.78 14.39
C LYS A 39 -8.37 0.65 14.10
N MET A 40 -7.78 0.08 15.15
CA MET A 40 -6.78 -0.98 15.10
C MET A 40 -7.05 -2.00 16.21
N ALA A 41 -7.11 -3.28 15.86
CA ALA A 41 -7.28 -4.38 16.83
C ALA A 41 -8.44 -4.17 17.84
N GLY A 42 -9.53 -3.55 17.40
CA GLY A 42 -10.70 -3.25 18.25
C GLY A 42 -10.60 -2.00 19.13
N SER A 43 -9.48 -1.28 19.09
CA SER A 43 -9.31 0.03 19.74
C SER A 43 -9.46 1.16 18.73
N GLU A 44 -10.01 2.30 19.16
CA GLU A 44 -10.12 3.52 18.34
C GLU A 44 -9.26 4.62 18.96
N HIS A 45 -8.39 5.20 18.15
CA HIS A 45 -7.44 6.25 18.54
C HIS A 45 -7.74 7.53 17.76
N ARG A 46 -7.82 8.66 18.48
CA ARG A 46 -7.91 9.99 17.89
C ARG A 46 -6.54 10.65 17.92
N CYS A 47 -5.96 10.86 16.75
CA CYS A 47 -4.61 11.40 16.61
C CYS A 47 -4.66 12.81 16.06
N ARG A 48 -4.09 13.78 16.78
CA ARG A 48 -3.79 15.11 16.23
C ARG A 48 -2.55 15.03 15.36
N ILE A 49 -2.60 15.63 14.18
CA ILE A 49 -1.53 15.61 13.18
C ILE A 49 -0.94 17.01 13.01
N ASP A 50 0.37 17.11 12.83
CA ASP A 50 1.08 18.38 12.65
C ASP A 50 1.07 18.94 11.22
N GLN A 51 0.27 18.32 10.34
CA GLN A 51 0.08 18.71 8.95
C GLN A 51 -1.40 18.66 8.58
N GLN A 52 -1.75 19.36 7.49
CA GLN A 52 -3.08 19.31 6.94
C GLN A 52 -3.42 17.91 6.42
N VAL A 53 -4.46 17.31 7.00
CA VAL A 53 -5.06 16.06 6.52
C VAL A 53 -5.96 16.38 5.35
N VAL A 54 -5.58 16.00 4.15
CA VAL A 54 -6.41 16.20 2.94
C VAL A 54 -7.37 15.03 2.79
N ASP A 55 -6.83 13.83 2.88
CA ASP A 55 -7.52 12.54 2.83
C ASP A 55 -6.76 11.56 3.72
N ALA A 56 -7.36 10.43 4.09
CA ALA A 56 -6.67 9.43 4.90
C ALA A 56 -6.90 8.02 4.33
N LYS A 57 -5.80 7.35 3.95
CA LYS A 57 -5.83 5.98 3.41
C LYS A 57 -4.74 5.13 4.02
N VAL A 58 -5.04 3.85 4.27
CA VAL A 58 -4.05 2.87 4.74
C VAL A 58 -3.18 2.43 3.54
N SER A 59 -1.87 2.27 3.75
CA SER A 59 -0.97 1.68 2.75
C SER A 59 -1.30 0.21 2.47
N SER A 60 -0.87 -0.29 1.31
CA SER A 60 -1.14 -1.69 0.92
C SER A 60 -0.51 -2.72 1.87
N ASP A 61 0.64 -2.39 2.47
CA ASP A 61 1.32 -3.20 3.48
C ASP A 61 0.76 -2.99 4.91
N ARG A 62 -0.20 -2.07 5.08
CA ARG A 62 -0.82 -1.67 6.35
C ARG A 62 0.14 -1.14 7.42
N GLN A 63 1.36 -0.76 7.03
CA GLN A 63 2.35 -0.22 7.96
C GLN A 63 2.32 1.29 8.06
N ALA A 64 1.54 1.97 7.21
CA ALA A 64 1.40 3.40 7.22
C ALA A 64 -0.04 3.86 6.91
N VAL A 65 -0.35 5.07 7.35
CA VAL A 65 -1.51 5.84 6.89
C VAL A 65 -1.00 7.05 6.12
N ILE A 66 -1.45 7.19 4.88
CA ILE A 66 -1.22 8.34 4.02
C ILE A 66 -2.28 9.38 4.35
N ILE A 67 -1.86 10.59 4.69
CA ILE A 67 -2.73 11.64 5.31
C ILE A 67 -2.70 12.97 4.56
N SER A 68 -1.53 13.34 4.09
CA SER A 68 -1.39 14.46 3.17
C SER A 68 -1.00 13.83 1.85
N GLY A 69 -1.38 14.44 0.73
CA GLY A 69 -1.01 13.95 -0.59
C GLY A 69 0.51 13.80 -0.80
N THR A 70 1.38 13.95 0.19
CA THR A 70 2.83 13.76 0.11
C THR A 70 3.42 12.97 1.28
N SER A 71 2.67 12.78 2.37
CA SER A 71 3.22 12.30 3.65
C SER A 71 2.38 11.18 4.25
N TYR A 72 3.05 10.38 5.08
CA TYR A 72 2.47 9.25 5.77
C TYR A 72 2.83 9.26 7.26
N ILE A 73 2.11 8.48 8.06
CA ILE A 73 2.44 8.19 9.46
C ILE A 73 2.53 6.68 9.61
N PRO A 74 3.60 6.14 10.22
CA PRO A 74 3.66 4.73 10.58
C PRO A 74 2.48 4.33 11.49
N THR A 75 1.85 3.19 11.24
CA THR A 75 0.71 2.73 12.06
C THR A 75 1.09 2.53 13.51
N ALA A 76 2.33 2.08 13.78
CA ALA A 76 2.86 1.97 15.14
C ALA A 76 2.85 3.30 15.92
N ASP A 77 2.99 4.45 15.26
CA ASP A 77 2.91 5.76 15.92
C ASP A 77 1.46 6.16 16.19
N LEU A 78 0.54 5.76 15.31
CA LEU A 78 -0.90 5.98 15.49
C LEU A 78 -1.49 5.12 16.61
N GLU A 79 -0.99 3.90 16.82
CA GLU A 79 -1.39 3.04 17.93
C GLU A 79 -1.09 3.65 19.31
N ARG A 80 -0.07 4.52 19.37
CA ARG A 80 0.36 5.20 20.61
C ARG A 80 -0.12 6.64 20.70
N CYS A 81 -0.86 7.12 19.70
CA CYS A 81 -1.28 8.51 19.66
C CYS A 81 -2.36 8.79 20.72
N ASN A 82 -2.51 10.07 21.07
CA ASN A 82 -3.62 10.57 21.86
C ASN A 82 -3.96 12.01 21.42
N SER A 83 -5.02 12.58 21.98
CA SER A 83 -5.49 13.92 21.65
C SER A 83 -4.57 15.05 22.12
N ASP A 84 -3.64 14.76 23.03
CA ASP A 84 -2.83 15.77 23.71
C ASP A 84 -1.45 15.91 23.06
N VAL A 85 -0.98 14.86 22.38
CA VAL A 85 0.31 14.82 21.69
C VAL A 85 0.10 14.84 20.19
N VAL A 86 0.77 15.78 19.53
CA VAL A 86 0.74 15.88 18.08
C VAL A 86 1.63 14.79 17.47
N THR A 87 1.06 14.04 16.54
CA THR A 87 1.72 12.98 15.77
C THR A 87 2.34 13.57 14.51
N HIS A 88 3.61 13.26 14.26
CA HIS A 88 4.38 13.84 13.16
C HIS A 88 4.17 13.05 11.86
N ALA A 89 3.81 13.76 10.80
CA ALA A 89 3.72 13.23 9.45
C ALA A 89 5.08 13.24 8.74
N ILE A 90 5.46 12.11 8.14
CA ILE A 90 6.74 11.93 7.43
C ILE A 90 6.52 12.08 5.93
N LYS A 91 7.25 13.01 5.31
CA LYS A 91 7.24 13.18 3.85
C LYS A 91 7.94 12.00 3.16
N ALA A 92 7.33 11.42 2.14
CA ALA A 92 7.91 10.26 1.45
C ALA A 92 9.24 10.57 0.73
N ALA A 93 9.37 11.77 0.15
CA ALA A 93 10.60 12.26 -0.48
C ALA A 93 10.60 13.81 -0.57
N PRO A 94 11.75 14.47 -0.79
CA PRO A 94 11.83 15.93 -0.88
C PRO A 94 10.90 16.55 -1.92
N HIS A 95 10.73 15.91 -3.09
CA HIS A 95 9.88 16.40 -4.18
C HIS A 95 8.83 15.37 -4.62
N VAL A 96 8.21 14.69 -3.66
CA VAL A 96 7.09 13.79 -3.95
C VAL A 96 5.90 14.55 -4.53
N GLY A 97 5.28 13.98 -5.58
CA GLY A 97 3.98 14.40 -6.10
C GLY A 97 2.85 13.93 -5.18
N PHE A 98 1.73 13.48 -5.74
CA PHE A 98 0.64 12.89 -4.96
C PHE A 98 1.01 11.46 -4.53
N LEU A 99 1.39 11.26 -3.26
CA LEU A 99 1.68 9.96 -2.66
C LEU A 99 0.44 9.07 -2.76
N ALA A 100 0.55 8.01 -3.54
CA ALA A 100 -0.55 7.07 -3.80
C ALA A 100 -0.44 5.84 -2.89
N ASP A 101 0.77 5.33 -2.67
CA ASP A 101 1.03 4.21 -1.76
C ASP A 101 2.49 4.21 -1.25
N VAL A 102 2.73 3.50 -0.15
CA VAL A 102 4.06 3.39 0.48
C VAL A 102 4.23 2.02 1.13
N ASN A 103 5.44 1.46 1.04
CA ASN A 103 5.82 0.23 1.72
C ASN A 103 7.03 0.49 2.61
N LEU A 104 6.85 0.40 3.94
CA LEU A 104 7.89 0.77 4.89
C LEU A 104 8.98 -0.28 4.99
N ASN A 105 8.63 -1.58 4.89
CA ASN A 105 9.60 -2.67 4.91
C ASN A 105 10.56 -2.61 3.71
N ALA A 106 10.02 -2.42 2.51
CA ALA A 106 10.80 -2.32 1.28
C ALA A 106 11.45 -0.93 1.10
N ARG A 107 11.01 0.07 1.89
CA ARG A 107 11.35 1.49 1.77
C ARG A 107 11.11 2.04 0.36
N ILE A 108 9.96 1.69 -0.22
CA ILE A 108 9.52 2.12 -1.55
C ILE A 108 8.23 2.91 -1.41
N TYR A 109 8.05 3.93 -2.24
CA TYR A 109 6.77 4.62 -2.40
C TYR A 109 6.40 4.72 -3.87
N VAL A 110 5.12 4.92 -4.13
CA VAL A 110 4.60 5.28 -5.45
C VAL A 110 3.79 6.57 -5.35
N SER A 111 4.00 7.46 -6.31
CA SER A 111 3.32 8.75 -6.37
C SER A 111 2.91 9.12 -7.79
N LEU A 112 1.94 10.02 -7.91
CA LEU A 112 1.49 10.61 -9.16
C LEU A 112 2.09 12.00 -9.34
N ILE A 113 2.65 12.25 -10.51
CA ILE A 113 3.11 13.58 -10.92
C ILE A 113 2.09 14.16 -11.91
N PRO A 114 1.47 15.32 -11.60
CA PRO A 114 0.55 15.98 -12.53
C PRO A 114 1.34 16.54 -13.72
N LEU A 115 0.85 16.28 -14.93
CA LEU A 115 1.45 16.78 -16.19
C LEU A 115 0.57 17.80 -16.91
N SER A 116 -0.75 17.69 -16.76
CA SER A 116 -1.73 18.65 -17.26
C SER A 116 -2.81 18.87 -16.20
N VAL A 117 -3.42 20.05 -16.24
CA VAL A 117 -4.55 20.44 -15.37
C VAL A 117 -5.86 20.60 -16.14
N ASN A 118 -5.85 20.50 -17.47
CA ASN A 118 -7.05 20.53 -18.31
C ASN A 118 -6.83 19.75 -19.64
N PRO A 119 -7.24 18.47 -19.73
CA PRO A 119 -7.76 17.64 -18.62
C PRO A 119 -6.64 17.34 -17.61
N MET A 120 -7.01 17.07 -16.35
CA MET A 120 -6.06 16.64 -15.32
C MET A 120 -5.50 15.27 -15.68
N SER A 121 -4.17 15.14 -15.75
CA SER A 121 -3.52 13.88 -16.11
C SER A 121 -2.19 13.69 -15.38
N PHE A 122 -1.82 12.43 -15.17
CA PHE A 122 -0.70 12.04 -14.34
C PHE A 122 0.18 10.98 -14.99
N VAL A 123 1.43 10.94 -14.56
CA VAL A 123 2.33 9.79 -14.68
C VAL A 123 2.77 9.32 -13.30
N ALA A 124 3.14 8.05 -13.17
CA ALA A 124 3.59 7.49 -11.92
C ALA A 124 5.11 7.65 -11.70
N VAL A 125 5.52 7.66 -10.44
CA VAL A 125 6.91 7.47 -10.00
C VAL A 125 6.92 6.39 -8.94
N VAL A 126 7.82 5.42 -9.08
CA VAL A 126 8.14 4.45 -8.02
C VAL A 126 9.56 4.72 -7.58
N ALA A 127 9.75 5.10 -6.32
CA ALA A 127 11.07 5.49 -5.82
C ALA A 127 11.29 4.98 -4.40
N LYS A 128 12.54 5.11 -3.92
CA LYS A 128 12.87 4.79 -2.53
C LYS A 128 12.48 5.95 -1.62
N ILE A 129 11.99 5.66 -0.43
CA ILE A 129 11.71 6.69 0.59
C ILE A 129 12.97 7.55 0.81
N GLY A 130 12.80 8.87 0.75
CA GLY A 130 13.86 9.87 0.84
C GLY A 130 14.58 10.18 -0.49
N SER A 131 14.15 9.63 -1.62
CA SER A 131 14.77 9.83 -2.93
C SER A 131 13.72 10.10 -4.01
N ASP A 132 13.99 11.06 -4.89
CA ASP A 132 13.14 11.35 -6.05
C ASP A 132 13.54 10.52 -7.30
N ARG A 133 14.50 9.59 -7.17
CA ARG A 133 14.98 8.78 -8.30
C ARG A 133 13.97 7.68 -8.63
N ASN A 134 13.29 7.82 -9.76
CA ASN A 134 12.40 6.78 -10.26
C ASN A 134 13.18 5.48 -10.56
N LEU A 135 12.61 4.35 -10.12
CA LEU A 135 13.11 3.00 -10.30
C LEU A 135 12.62 2.37 -11.61
N ILE A 136 11.55 2.92 -12.19
CA ILE A 136 10.91 2.40 -13.40
C ILE A 136 11.07 3.41 -14.54
N ASN A 137 11.52 2.93 -15.69
CA ASN A 137 11.60 3.71 -16.92
C ASN A 137 10.79 3.02 -18.02
N LEU A 138 9.47 3.04 -17.86
CA LEU A 138 8.47 2.46 -18.76
C LEU A 138 7.39 3.48 -19.07
N GLN A 139 6.58 3.21 -20.10
CA GLN A 139 5.42 4.03 -20.44
C GLN A 139 4.50 4.24 -19.23
N GLY A 140 4.04 5.47 -19.05
CA GLY A 140 3.15 5.85 -17.95
C GLY A 140 3.89 6.17 -16.65
N PHE A 141 5.22 6.04 -16.63
CA PHE A 141 6.09 6.45 -15.54
C PHE A 141 6.93 7.66 -15.95
N TYR A 142 7.24 8.53 -14.98
CA TYR A 142 8.09 9.68 -15.22
C TYR A 142 9.55 9.24 -15.52
N GLY A 143 10.03 9.54 -16.72
CA GLY A 143 11.43 9.35 -17.09
C GLY A 143 12.20 10.67 -17.10
N ALA A 144 13.31 10.73 -16.35
CA ALA A 144 14.21 11.87 -16.43
C ALA A 144 14.80 11.98 -17.85
N GLY A 145 14.66 13.15 -18.48
CA GLY A 145 15.12 13.39 -19.85
C GLY A 145 14.16 12.93 -20.95
N VAL A 146 13.00 12.37 -20.60
CA VAL A 146 11.92 12.09 -21.56
C VAL A 146 11.25 13.41 -21.95
N LYS A 147 10.94 13.57 -23.24
CA LYS A 147 10.27 14.77 -23.75
C LYS A 147 8.89 14.92 -23.11
N GLN A 148 8.52 16.15 -22.75
CA GLN A 148 7.21 16.44 -22.16
C GLN A 148 6.05 15.97 -23.04
N SER A 149 6.15 16.10 -24.37
CA SER A 149 5.11 15.60 -25.30
C SER A 149 4.90 14.09 -25.20
N THR A 150 5.98 13.33 -24.98
CA THR A 150 5.91 11.88 -24.77
C THR A 150 5.24 11.58 -23.44
N LEU A 151 5.67 12.22 -22.35
CA LEU A 151 5.04 12.05 -21.04
C LEU A 151 3.53 12.39 -21.07
N LEU A 152 3.14 13.46 -21.78
CA LEU A 152 1.74 13.83 -21.96
C LEU A 152 0.93 12.77 -22.73
N SER A 153 1.52 12.13 -23.75
CA SER A 153 0.86 11.05 -24.50
C SER A 153 0.68 9.76 -23.70
N GLU A 154 1.45 9.60 -22.62
CA GLU A 154 1.39 8.44 -21.72
C GLU A 154 0.60 8.73 -20.44
N ALA A 155 0.24 9.98 -20.22
CA ALA A 155 -0.45 10.42 -19.01
C ALA A 155 -1.89 9.89 -18.98
N SER A 156 -2.39 9.58 -17.80
CA SER A 156 -3.77 9.14 -17.59
C SER A 156 -4.45 9.95 -16.50
N SER A 157 -5.75 10.24 -16.68
CA SER A 157 -6.58 10.94 -15.69
C SER A 157 -7.18 10.00 -14.64
N VAL A 158 -7.12 8.69 -14.87
CA VAL A 158 -7.72 7.65 -14.00
C VAL A 158 -6.66 6.76 -13.34
N MET A 159 -5.39 7.18 -13.38
CA MET A 159 -4.29 6.42 -12.80
C MET A 159 -4.43 6.34 -11.28
N SER A 160 -4.39 5.13 -10.74
CA SER A 160 -4.49 4.87 -9.30
C SER A 160 -3.44 3.83 -8.89
N PRO A 161 -2.17 4.25 -8.77
CA PRO A 161 -1.08 3.32 -8.67
C PRO A 161 -0.96 2.76 -7.25
N THR A 162 -0.73 1.45 -7.16
CA THR A 162 -0.78 0.69 -5.90
C THR A 162 0.36 -0.32 -5.87
N LEU A 163 1.03 -0.46 -4.72
CA LEU A 163 2.11 -1.43 -4.54
C LEU A 163 1.52 -2.79 -4.12
N SER A 164 2.19 -3.88 -4.50
CA SER A 164 1.94 -5.17 -3.87
C SER A 164 2.31 -5.09 -2.38
N VAL A 165 1.75 -5.99 -1.55
CA VAL A 165 1.98 -6.03 -0.09
C VAL A 165 3.48 -6.09 0.26
N ASP A 166 4.29 -6.71 -0.59
CA ASP A 166 5.75 -6.83 -0.44
C ASP A 166 6.56 -5.88 -1.33
N ALA A 167 5.88 -4.99 -2.05
CA ALA A 167 6.45 -4.05 -3.02
C ALA A 167 7.39 -4.70 -4.07
N ARG A 168 7.12 -5.95 -4.47
CA ARG A 168 7.71 -6.54 -5.69
C ARG A 168 7.09 -5.98 -6.95
N TYR A 169 5.80 -5.66 -6.91
CA TYR A 169 5.02 -5.22 -8.06
C TYR A 169 4.36 -3.86 -7.81
N VAL A 170 4.07 -3.16 -8.89
CA VAL A 170 3.20 -1.98 -8.91
C VAL A 170 2.13 -2.18 -9.99
N SER A 171 0.88 -1.89 -9.64
CA SER A 171 -0.21 -1.69 -10.60
C SER A 171 -0.41 -0.20 -10.81
N LEU A 172 -0.80 0.22 -12.02
CA LEU A 172 -1.23 1.60 -12.30
C LEU A 172 -2.75 1.79 -12.12
N ASP A 173 -3.46 0.70 -11.84
CA ASP A 173 -4.90 0.65 -11.62
C ASP A 173 -5.19 -0.09 -10.30
N LEU A 174 -5.95 0.56 -9.41
CA LEU A 174 -6.34 0.02 -8.11
C LEU A 174 -7.35 -1.13 -8.25
N HIS A 175 -8.09 -1.20 -9.36
CA HIS A 175 -9.09 -2.25 -9.60
C HIS A 175 -8.58 -3.31 -10.58
N ALA A 176 -7.26 -3.37 -10.80
CA ALA A 176 -6.67 -4.24 -11.82
C ALA A 176 -7.00 -5.73 -11.64
N CYS A 177 -7.25 -6.19 -10.40
CA CYS A 177 -7.64 -7.57 -10.13
C CYS A 177 -9.16 -7.83 -10.22
N GLU A 178 -9.98 -6.78 -10.28
CA GLU A 178 -11.44 -6.87 -10.20
C GLU A 178 -12.12 -6.96 -11.57
N SER A 179 -11.41 -6.61 -12.66
CA SER A 179 -11.96 -6.66 -14.02
C SER A 179 -12.44 -8.06 -14.40
N ASP A 180 -13.75 -8.18 -14.63
CA ASP A 180 -14.39 -9.40 -15.10
C ASP A 180 -14.01 -9.68 -16.56
N GLY A 181 -13.42 -10.84 -16.82
CA GLY A 181 -13.10 -11.32 -18.18
C GLY A 181 -11.62 -11.48 -18.49
N ASP A 182 -10.72 -10.89 -17.71
CA ASP A 182 -9.27 -11.03 -17.91
C ASP A 182 -8.69 -12.17 -17.06
N GLU A 183 -8.14 -13.20 -17.71
CA GLU A 183 -7.41 -14.29 -17.03
C GLU A 183 -6.10 -13.78 -16.40
N TYR A 184 -5.53 -12.72 -16.99
CA TYR A 184 -4.24 -12.16 -16.61
C TYR A 184 -4.30 -10.65 -16.42
N VAL A 185 -3.67 -10.19 -15.35
CA VAL A 185 -3.53 -8.78 -15.01
C VAL A 185 -2.11 -8.32 -15.32
N SER A 186 -1.97 -7.21 -16.03
CA SER A 186 -0.66 -6.60 -16.31
C SER A 186 -0.21 -5.73 -15.14
N VAL A 187 0.97 -6.03 -14.60
CA VAL A 187 1.62 -5.23 -13.55
C VAL A 187 3.08 -5.00 -13.91
N ILE A 188 3.76 -4.10 -13.21
CA ILE A 188 5.19 -3.87 -13.39
C ILE A 188 5.95 -4.50 -12.23
N GLU A 189 6.92 -5.36 -12.52
CA GLU A 189 7.89 -5.83 -11.54
C GLU A 189 8.95 -4.76 -11.30
N ILE A 190 9.02 -4.24 -10.08
CA ILE A 190 9.80 -3.06 -9.73
C ILE A 190 11.30 -3.32 -9.90
N ARG A 191 11.79 -4.51 -9.52
CA ARG A 191 13.22 -4.86 -9.59
C ARG A 191 13.74 -4.89 -11.03
N SER A 192 12.97 -5.50 -11.94
CA SER A 192 13.39 -5.65 -13.34
C SER A 192 12.94 -4.48 -14.22
N ALA A 193 12.04 -3.63 -13.71
CA ALA A 193 11.36 -2.58 -14.46
C ALA A 193 10.72 -3.14 -15.74
N LYS A 194 10.04 -4.28 -15.63
CA LYS A 194 9.35 -4.94 -16.75
C LYS A 194 7.88 -5.15 -16.45
N GLN A 195 7.06 -4.99 -17.48
CA GLN A 195 5.67 -5.44 -17.43
C GLN A 195 5.63 -6.97 -17.42
N ILE A 196 4.86 -7.52 -16.50
CA ILE A 196 4.62 -8.96 -16.38
C ILE A 196 3.11 -9.20 -16.29
N LYS A 197 2.70 -10.45 -16.52
CA LYS A 197 1.32 -10.89 -16.37
C LYS A 197 1.20 -11.75 -15.12
N LEU A 198 0.33 -11.36 -14.20
CA LEU A 198 -0.08 -12.20 -13.08
C LEU A 198 -1.40 -12.88 -13.44
N SER A 199 -1.61 -14.12 -13.01
CA SER A 199 -2.98 -14.67 -13.00
C SER A 199 -3.84 -13.89 -12.02
N ARG A 200 -5.16 -13.92 -12.18
CA ARG A 200 -6.08 -13.26 -11.23
C ARG A 200 -5.86 -13.68 -9.77
N ALA A 201 -5.71 -14.99 -9.52
CA ALA A 201 -5.44 -15.50 -8.17
C ALA A 201 -4.12 -15.00 -7.59
N MET A 202 -3.09 -14.80 -8.43
CA MET A 202 -1.85 -14.17 -7.99
C MET A 202 -2.04 -12.68 -7.73
N CYS A 203 -2.79 -11.98 -8.59
CA CYS A 203 -3.11 -10.57 -8.41
C CYS A 203 -3.78 -10.32 -7.05
N GLU A 204 -4.86 -11.03 -6.74
CA GLU A 204 -5.61 -10.92 -5.48
C GLU A 204 -4.76 -11.27 -4.24
N LYS A 205 -3.76 -12.14 -4.41
CA LYS A 205 -2.82 -12.50 -3.34
C LYS A 205 -1.77 -11.40 -3.10
N GLU A 206 -1.24 -10.85 -4.17
CA GLU A 206 -0.16 -9.85 -4.12
C GLU A 206 -0.69 -8.45 -3.77
N PHE A 207 -1.92 -8.15 -4.18
CA PHE A 207 -2.58 -6.86 -3.97
C PHE A 207 -3.81 -7.05 -3.09
N ARG A 208 -3.82 -6.37 -1.94
CA ARG A 208 -4.96 -6.31 -1.03
C ARG A 208 -5.75 -5.03 -1.31
N PHE A 209 -6.40 -4.97 -2.45
CA PHE A 209 -7.27 -3.84 -2.78
C PHE A 209 -8.39 -3.71 -1.71
N GLN A 210 -8.65 -2.48 -1.29
CA GLN A 210 -9.59 -2.11 -0.22
C GLN A 210 -10.67 -1.19 -0.77
#